data_AF-A0AAV0V885-F1
#
_entry.id   AF-A0AAV0V885-F1
#
_cell.length_a   1.000
_cell.length_b   1.000
_cell.length_c   1.000
_cell.angle_alpha   90.00
_cell.angle_beta   90.00
_cell.angle_gamma   90.00
#
_symmetry.space_group_name_H-M   'P 1'
#
loop_
_entity.id
_entity.type
_entity.pdbx_description
1 polymer ?
#
loop_
_entity_poly.entity_id
_entity_poly.type
_entity_poly.pdbx_seq_one_letter_code
_entity_poly.pdbx_strand_id
1 'polypeptide(L)'
;MMGPFHASSASSSVNGKDSMLRVDESSKWDPMVLDRAKRDVLKVHILPTLATNRALQRVVTKYQLMLSEIDSREKDDEDEDES
;
A
#
# COMPACT_ATOMS: atom_id res chain seq x y z
N MET A 1 -6.25 12.31 44.01
CA MET A 1 -6.10 11.21 43.03
C MET A 1 -7.38 11.11 42.23
N MET A 2 -7.43 11.67 41.02
CA MET A 2 -8.57 11.50 40.11
C MET A 2 -8.36 10.17 39.36
N GLY A 3 -9.34 9.27 39.47
CA GLY A 3 -9.32 7.96 38.82
C GLY A 3 -9.55 8.01 37.29
N PRO A 4 -9.34 6.89 36.60
CA PRO A 4 -9.38 6.82 35.15
C PRO A 4 -10.82 6.97 34.61
N PHE A 5 -10.95 7.86 33.62
CA PHE A 5 -12.17 8.09 32.85
C PHE A 5 -12.41 6.88 31.94
N HIS A 6 -13.45 6.10 32.21
CA HIS A 6 -13.94 5.08 31.29
C HIS A 6 -14.82 5.77 30.25
N ALA A 7 -14.26 6.06 29.07
CA ALA A 7 -15.05 6.49 27.93
C ALA A 7 -15.78 5.28 27.33
N SER A 8 -17.07 5.12 27.62
CA SER A 8 -17.95 4.17 26.93
C SER A 8 -18.05 4.56 25.45
N SER A 9 -17.40 3.81 24.57
CA SER A 9 -17.63 3.90 23.13
C SER A 9 -18.98 3.27 22.80
N ALA A 10 -20.02 4.10 22.69
CA ALA A 10 -21.27 3.69 22.08
C ALA A 10 -21.02 3.40 20.59
N SER A 11 -21.27 2.16 20.15
CA SER A 11 -21.27 1.82 18.73
C SER A 11 -22.48 2.47 18.08
N SER A 12 -22.28 3.59 17.38
CA SER A 12 -23.30 4.11 16.46
C SER A 12 -23.39 3.15 15.28
N SER A 13 -24.40 2.29 15.28
CA SER A 13 -24.85 1.54 14.11
C SER A 13 -25.37 2.54 13.09
N VAL A 14 -24.47 3.05 12.24
CA VAL A 14 -24.85 3.75 11.02
C VAL A 14 -25.08 2.68 9.97
N ASN A 15 -26.36 2.46 9.70
CA ASN A 15 -26.86 1.62 8.63
C ASN A 15 -26.56 2.33 7.28
N GLY A 16 -25.29 2.38 6.90
CA GLY A 16 -24.82 2.82 5.60
C GLY A 16 -24.68 1.61 4.70
N LYS A 17 -25.26 1.66 3.49
CA LYS A 17 -24.95 0.71 2.43
C LYS A 17 -23.49 0.89 2.03
N ASP A 18 -22.59 0.31 2.82
CA ASP A 18 -21.25 0.03 2.36
C ASP A 18 -21.41 -1.01 1.26
N SER A 19 -21.25 -0.57 0.02
CA SER A 19 -20.78 -1.45 -1.05
C SER A 19 -19.37 -1.89 -0.64
N MET A 20 -19.32 -2.76 0.36
CA MET A 20 -18.15 -3.47 0.79
C MET A 20 -17.74 -4.27 -0.43
N LEU A 21 -16.78 -3.73 -1.18
CA LEU A 21 -16.02 -4.48 -2.16
C LEU A 21 -15.55 -5.71 -1.39
N ARG A 22 -16.24 -6.83 -1.62
CA ARG A 22 -15.85 -8.12 -1.10
C ARG A 22 -14.46 -8.33 -1.68
N VAL A 23 -13.45 -8.10 -0.86
CA VAL A 23 -12.11 -8.59 -1.13
C VAL A 23 -12.27 -10.09 -1.07
N ASP A 24 -12.57 -10.66 -2.22
CA ASP A 24 -12.58 -12.09 -2.44
C ASP A 24 -11.19 -12.59 -2.04
N GLU A 25 -11.14 -13.38 -0.97
CA GLU A 25 -9.91 -13.89 -0.36
C GLU A 25 -9.11 -14.79 -1.32
N SER A 26 -9.70 -15.10 -2.50
CA SER A 26 -9.10 -15.84 -3.60
C SER A 26 -8.66 -14.99 -4.82
N SER A 27 -8.89 -13.66 -4.81
CA SER A 27 -8.48 -12.81 -5.92
C SER A 27 -6.95 -12.69 -5.98
N LYS A 28 -6.34 -13.53 -6.83
CA LYS A 28 -4.94 -13.43 -7.24
C LYS A 28 -4.63 -11.99 -7.61
N TRP A 29 -3.54 -11.45 -7.05
CA TRP A 29 -3.13 -10.08 -7.32
C TRP A 29 -2.80 -9.89 -8.79
N ASP A 30 -3.58 -9.07 -9.49
CA ASP A 30 -3.26 -8.60 -10.84
C ASP A 30 -2.19 -7.50 -10.73
N PRO A 31 -0.97 -7.66 -11.30
CA PRO A 31 0.05 -6.62 -11.26
C PRO A 31 -0.26 -5.44 -12.19
N MET A 32 -1.28 -5.54 -13.05
CA MET A 32 -1.64 -4.52 -14.04
C MET A 32 -2.86 -3.71 -13.61
N VAL A 33 -2.95 -2.46 -14.10
CA VAL A 33 -4.12 -1.60 -14.00
C VAL A 33 -4.18 -0.71 -15.23
N LEU A 34 -5.26 -0.78 -16.00
CA LEU A 34 -5.41 -0.03 -17.27
C LEU A 34 -4.17 -0.18 -18.17
N ASP A 35 -3.72 -1.43 -18.36
CA ASP A 35 -2.53 -1.79 -19.14
C ASP A 35 -1.20 -1.20 -18.64
N ARG A 36 -1.13 -0.76 -17.39
CA ARG A 36 0.10 -0.29 -16.73
C ARG A 36 0.46 -1.15 -15.54
N ALA A 37 1.76 -1.40 -15.33
CA ALA A 37 2.22 -2.04 -14.11
C ALA A 37 1.91 -1.15 -12.90
N LYS A 38 1.27 -1.72 -11.87
CA LYS A 38 0.94 -1.00 -10.63
C LYS A 38 2.18 -0.44 -9.93
N ARG A 39 3.33 -1.11 -10.05
CA ARG A 39 4.62 -0.63 -9.51
C ARG A 39 5.08 0.65 -10.19
N ASP A 40 4.95 0.75 -11.51
CA ASP A 40 5.28 1.97 -12.26
C ASP A 40 4.37 3.12 -11.87
N VAL A 41 3.06 2.86 -11.77
CA VAL A 41 2.10 3.88 -11.30
C VAL A 41 2.45 4.36 -9.88
N LEU A 42 2.82 3.43 -9.00
CA LEU A 42 3.27 3.74 -7.65
C LEU A 42 4.52 4.64 -7.66
N LYS A 43 5.54 4.27 -8.44
CA LYS A 43 6.83 4.96 -8.55
C LYS A 43 6.71 6.34 -9.20
N VAL A 44 5.99 6.45 -10.31
CA VAL A 44 5.94 7.66 -11.16
C VAL A 44 4.93 8.68 -10.67
N HIS A 45 3.79 8.26 -10.13
CA HIS A 45 2.69 9.18 -9.81
C HIS A 45 2.38 9.25 -8.31
N ILE A 46 2.25 8.10 -7.66
CA ILE A 46 1.72 8.05 -6.28
C ILE A 46 2.79 8.52 -5.28
N LEU A 47 3.99 7.93 -5.27
CA LEU A 47 5.03 8.30 -4.31
C LEU A 47 5.43 9.78 -4.39
N PRO A 48 5.62 10.40 -5.57
CA PRO A 48 5.86 11.83 -5.67
C PRO A 48 4.73 12.68 -5.08
N THR A 49 3.48 12.27 -5.30
CA THR A 49 2.31 12.95 -4.73
C THR A 49 2.29 12.83 -3.20
N LEU A 50 2.55 11.64 -2.66
CA LEU A 50 2.59 11.40 -1.21
C LEU A 50 3.76 12.14 -0.53
N ALA A 51 4.87 12.33 -1.23
CA ALA A 51 6.05 13.02 -0.71
C ALA A 51 5.80 14.50 -0.37
N THR A 52 4.76 15.10 -0.95
CA THR A 52 4.32 16.47 -0.61
C THR A 52 3.79 16.59 0.83
N ASN A 53 3.40 15.46 1.44
CA ASN A 53 2.86 15.43 2.80
C ASN A 53 3.90 14.90 3.80
N ARG A 54 4.33 15.76 4.73
CA ARG A 54 5.32 15.41 5.77
C ARG A 54 4.89 14.22 6.63
N ALA A 55 3.60 14.06 6.92
CA ALA A 55 3.11 12.94 7.71
C ALA A 55 3.28 11.59 6.97
N LEU A 56 3.36 11.61 5.64
CA LEU A 56 3.48 10.42 4.79
C LEU A 56 4.92 10.09 4.41
N GLN A 57 5.91 10.90 4.80
CA GLN A 57 7.33 10.67 4.49
C GLN A 57 7.80 9.25 4.86
N ARG A 58 7.41 8.73 6.03
CA ARG A 58 7.77 7.36 6.44
C ARG A 58 7.21 6.30 5.49
N VAL A 59 5.99 6.52 4.98
CA VAL A 59 5.35 5.62 4.01
C VAL A 59 6.12 5.70 2.68
N VAL A 60 6.43 6.90 2.22
CA VAL A 60 7.22 7.11 0.99
C VAL A 60 8.56 6.38 1.07
N THR A 61 9.34 6.59 2.13
CA THR A 61 10.63 5.93 2.31
C THR A 61 10.50 4.40 2.33
N LYS A 62 9.49 3.88 3.03
CA LYS A 62 9.26 2.42 3.10
C LYS A 62 9.05 1.82 1.70
N TYR A 63 8.20 2.44 0.88
CA TYR A 63 7.92 1.92 -0.46
C TYR A 63 9.10 2.12 -1.43
N GLN A 64 9.88 3.20 -1.29
CA GLN A 64 11.11 3.37 -2.08
C GLN A 64 12.12 2.26 -1.80
N LEU A 65 12.30 1.87 -0.53
CA LEU A 65 13.18 0.74 -0.16
C LEU A 65 12.68 -0.59 -0.72
N MET A 66 11.39 -0.89 -0.52
CA MET A 66 10.80 -2.13 -1.03
C MET A 66 10.89 -2.24 -2.56
N LEU A 67 10.66 -1.14 -3.29
CA LEU A 67 10.81 -1.11 -4.75
C LEU A 67 12.28 -1.34 -5.15
N SER A 68 13.24 -0.74 -4.45
CA SER A 68 14.66 -0.95 -4.71
C SER A 68 15.10 -2.40 -4.47
N GLU A 69 14.58 -3.05 -3.44
CA GLU A 69 14.87 -4.47 -3.15
C GLU A 69 14.32 -5.39 -4.25
N ILE A 70 13.15 -5.06 -4.79
CA ILE A 70 12.56 -5.79 -5.91
C ILE A 70 13.39 -5.59 -7.18
N ASP A 71 13.70 -4.33 -7.54
CA ASP A 71 14.52 -3.99 -8.71
C ASP A 71 15.90 -4.68 -8.64
N SER A 72 16.44 -4.92 -7.44
CA SER A 72 17.71 -5.63 -7.25
C SER A 72 17.58 -7.13 -7.48
N ARG A 73 16.54 -7.77 -6.95
CA ARG A 73 16.28 -9.21 -7.14
C ARG A 73 16.03 -9.54 -8.61
N GLU A 74 15.24 -8.71 -9.30
CA GLU A 74 14.91 -8.92 -10.70
C GLU A 74 16.14 -8.80 -11.60
N LYS A 75 17.15 -8.03 -11.19
CA LYS A 75 18.41 -7.92 -11.91
C LYS A 75 19.32 -9.14 -11.71
N ASP A 76 19.41 -9.66 -10.49
CA ASP A 76 20.22 -10.83 -10.19
C ASP A 76 19.70 -12.08 -10.92
N ASP A 77 18.38 -12.20 -11.09
CA ASP A 77 17.74 -13.31 -11.81
C ASP A 77 18.03 -13.27 -13.33
N GLU A 78 18.21 -12.09 -13.94
CA GLU A 78 18.53 -11.94 -15.38
C GLU A 78 19.98 -12.32 -15.71
N ASP A 79 20.91 -12.12 -14.77
CA ASP A 79 22.34 -12.41 -14.95
C ASP A 79 22.66 -13.94 -14.86
N GLU A 80 21.78 -14.75 -14.26
CA GLU A 80 21.96 -16.20 -14.12
C GLU A 80 21.53 -17.02 -15.36
N ASP A 81 20.62 -16.51 -16.18
CA ASP A 81 20.09 -17.21 -17.37
C ASP A 81 20.97 -17.09 -18.63
N GLU A 82 22.02 -16.25 -18.60
CA GLU A 82 23.00 -16.08 -19.70
C GLU A 82 24.31 -16.90 -19.57
N SER A 83 24.43 -17.79 -18.57
CA SER A 83 25.66 -18.57 -18.29
C SER A 83 25.65 -20.04 -18.74
#